data_AF-A0A543B346-F1
#
_entry.id   AF-A0A543B346-F1
#
_cell.length_a   1.000
_cell.length_b   1.000
_cell.length_c   1.000
_cell.angle_alpha   90.00
_cell.angle_beta   90.00
_cell.angle_gamma   90.00
#
_symmetry.space_group_name_H-M   'P 1'
#
loop_
_entity.id
_entity.type
_entity.pdbx_description
1 polymer ?
#
loop_
_entity_poly.entity_id
_entity_poly.type
_entity_poly.pdbx_seq_one_letter_code
_entity_poly.pdbx_strand_id
1 'polypeptide(L)'
;MSGSPPDDVTPQWCVIATVLPYPYRAGEKQHFRSHGIFPAGAKLYVIGGFAGMGYETVTVIGYGHHRRRPVTAHIQAHHLGGWRAGLVYRPAILRLIAKAEATDLGTSCRWRRGEFDDTSSPEYGEHLAGVAAYFQSEYHGEPR
;
A
#
# COMPACT_ATOMS: atom_id res chain seq x y z
N MET A 1 9.92 -27.47 -20.60
CA MET A 1 10.79 -26.39 -20.11
C MET A 1 10.12 -25.78 -18.89
N SER A 2 10.49 -26.22 -17.68
CA SER A 2 10.01 -25.61 -16.45
C SER A 2 10.82 -24.34 -16.20
N GLY A 3 10.28 -23.19 -16.58
CA GLY A 3 10.82 -21.91 -16.13
C GLY A 3 10.50 -21.75 -14.65
N SER A 4 11.50 -21.89 -13.78
CA SER A 4 11.39 -21.36 -12.42
C SER A 4 10.97 -19.89 -12.52
N PRO A 5 10.02 -19.41 -11.69
CA PRO A 5 9.75 -17.99 -11.64
C PRO A 5 11.06 -17.27 -11.29
N PRO A 6 11.33 -16.07 -11.83
CA PRO A 6 12.53 -15.32 -11.44
C PRO A 6 12.52 -15.18 -9.91
N ASP A 7 13.47 -15.84 -9.26
CA ASP A 7 13.65 -15.82 -7.81
C ASP A 7 14.39 -14.55 -7.35
N ASP A 8 14.90 -13.74 -8.29
CA ASP A 8 15.41 -12.40 -8.03
C ASP A 8 14.25 -11.42 -7.82
N VAL A 9 13.72 -11.46 -6.61
CA VAL A 9 12.76 -10.46 -6.15
C VAL A 9 13.53 -9.43 -5.34
N THR A 10 13.88 -8.31 -5.97
CA THR A 10 14.62 -7.23 -5.32
C THR A 10 13.75 -6.52 -4.29
N PRO A 11 14.32 -6.10 -3.13
CA PRO A 11 13.59 -5.29 -2.17
C PRO A 11 13.11 -4.00 -2.82
N GLN A 12 11.86 -3.62 -2.55
CA GLN A 12 11.25 -2.43 -3.12
C GLN A 12 10.63 -1.57 -2.03
N TRP A 13 10.83 -0.26 -2.11
CA TRP A 13 10.13 0.70 -1.26
C TRP A 13 8.65 0.74 -1.61
N CYS A 14 7.82 0.79 -0.56
CA CYS A 14 6.38 0.88 -0.69
C CYS A 14 5.81 1.78 0.40
N VAL A 15 4.69 2.44 0.11
CA VAL A 15 3.90 3.10 1.15
C VAL A 15 3.17 2.02 1.93
N ILE A 16 3.34 2.01 3.25
CA ILE A 16 2.71 1.07 4.17
C ILE A 16 1.65 1.83 4.94
N ALA A 17 0.46 1.25 5.01
CA ALA A 17 -0.64 1.78 5.80
C ALA A 17 -1.31 0.66 6.61
N THR A 18 -2.05 1.05 7.65
CA THR A 18 -2.75 0.13 8.54
C THR A 18 -4.26 0.36 8.42
N VAL A 19 -5.02 -0.72 8.29
CA VAL A 19 -6.49 -0.64 8.30
C VAL A 19 -6.96 -0.19 9.68
N LEU A 20 -7.69 0.93 9.74
CA LEU A 20 -8.22 1.45 11.00
C LEU A 20 -9.45 0.65 11.46
N PRO A 21 -9.67 0.50 12.79
CA PRO A 21 -10.92 -0.02 13.31
C PRO A 21 -12.07 0.96 13.01
N TYR A 22 -13.29 0.43 12.87
CA TYR A 22 -14.48 1.24 12.72
C TYR A 22 -14.88 1.90 14.07
N PRO A 23 -15.39 3.15 14.08
CA PRO A 23 -15.45 4.10 12.96
C PRO A 23 -14.05 4.66 12.66
N TYR A 24 -13.72 4.86 11.38
CA TYR A 24 -12.38 5.11 10.84
C TYR A 24 -11.75 6.46 11.29
N ARG A 25 -11.52 6.62 12.60
CA ARG A 25 -10.91 7.77 13.29
C ARG A 25 -9.98 7.26 14.38
N ALA A 26 -8.90 8.00 14.64
CA ALA A 26 -8.07 7.78 15.81
C ALA A 26 -8.80 8.30 17.08
N GLY A 27 -9.55 7.43 17.76
CA GLY A 27 -10.27 7.76 18.99
C GLY A 27 -11.19 6.64 19.45
N GLU A 28 -11.25 6.43 20.78
CA GLU A 28 -12.01 5.44 21.57
C GLU A 28 -12.24 4.04 20.97
N LYS A 29 -11.70 3.03 21.68
CA LYS A 29 -11.82 1.59 21.38
C LYS A 29 -13.27 1.20 21.09
N GLN A 30 -13.64 1.02 19.82
CA GLN A 30 -14.98 0.58 19.45
C GLN A 30 -14.97 -0.42 18.28
N HIS A 31 -16.10 -1.14 18.19
CA HIS A 31 -16.22 -2.54 17.82
C HIS A 31 -15.71 -2.90 16.41
N PHE A 32 -14.88 -3.96 16.34
CA PHE A 32 -14.30 -4.55 15.13
C PHE A 32 -15.36 -4.87 14.07
N ARG A 33 -15.65 -3.92 13.17
CA ARG A 33 -16.29 -4.20 11.89
C ARG A 33 -15.25 -4.04 10.79
N SER A 34 -14.80 -5.19 10.30
CA SER A 34 -13.84 -5.36 9.22
C SER A 34 -14.37 -4.81 7.90
N HIS A 35 -13.52 -4.10 7.16
CA HIS A 35 -13.84 -3.69 5.80
C HIS A 35 -13.61 -4.88 4.85
N GLY A 36 -14.65 -5.69 4.67
CA GLY A 36 -14.80 -6.71 3.61
C GLY A 36 -13.68 -7.75 3.51
N ILE A 37 -12.54 -7.35 2.95
CA ILE A 37 -11.41 -8.21 2.59
C ILE A 37 -10.35 -8.25 3.71
N PHE A 38 -10.02 -7.13 4.34
CA PHE A 38 -8.90 -7.02 5.28
C PHE A 38 -9.35 -6.82 6.74
N PRO A 39 -8.71 -7.49 7.72
CA PRO A 39 -8.99 -7.26 9.13
C PRO A 39 -8.51 -5.87 9.57
N ALA A 40 -9.19 -5.29 10.57
CA ALA A 40 -8.69 -4.10 11.24
C ALA A 40 -7.30 -4.38 11.85
N GLY A 41 -6.40 -3.41 11.75
CA GLY A 41 -4.99 -3.56 12.13
C GLY A 41 -4.11 -4.26 11.08
N ALA A 42 -4.68 -4.71 9.95
CA ALA A 42 -3.88 -5.28 8.88
C ALA A 42 -2.92 -4.25 8.28
N LYS A 43 -1.67 -4.67 8.06
CA LYS A 43 -0.69 -3.91 7.28
C LYS A 43 -0.93 -4.13 5.80
N LEU A 44 -1.09 -3.03 5.08
CA LEU A 44 -1.30 -3.00 3.64
C LEU A 44 -0.14 -2.27 2.96
N TYR A 45 0.20 -2.74 1.77
CA TYR A 45 1.23 -2.20 0.91
C TYR A 45 0.56 -1.44 -0.23
N VAL A 46 0.66 -0.12 -0.20
CA VAL A 46 0.00 0.79 -1.13
C VAL A 46 0.91 1.00 -2.34
N ILE A 47 0.48 0.51 -3.48
CA ILE A 47 1.26 0.50 -4.74
C ILE A 47 0.85 1.62 -5.69
N GLY A 48 -0.32 2.22 -5.47
CA GLY A 48 -0.84 3.29 -6.31
C GLY A 48 -2.20 3.76 -5.83
N GLY A 49 -2.90 4.51 -6.68
CA GLY A 49 -4.22 5.01 -6.38
C GLY A 49 -4.86 5.76 -7.55
N PHE A 50 -6.18 5.79 -7.55
CA PHE A 50 -6.99 6.42 -8.58
C PHE A 50 -8.15 7.18 -7.94
N ALA A 51 -8.44 8.34 -8.53
CA ALA A 51 -9.57 9.26 -8.35
C ALA A 51 -9.03 10.68 -8.55
N GLY A 52 -9.65 11.43 -9.47
CA GLY A 52 -9.31 12.83 -9.71
C GLY A 52 -9.56 13.69 -8.46
N MET A 53 -8.73 14.72 -8.27
CA MET A 53 -8.84 15.72 -7.19
C MET A 53 -8.83 15.19 -5.74
N GLY A 54 -8.02 14.17 -5.39
CA GLY A 54 -7.82 13.86 -3.96
C GLY A 54 -7.27 12.48 -3.58
N TYR A 55 -7.01 11.57 -4.53
CA TYR A 55 -6.50 10.22 -4.22
C TYR A 55 -7.38 9.45 -3.22
N GLU A 56 -8.70 9.58 -3.34
CA GLU A 56 -9.67 8.99 -2.42
C GLU A 56 -9.57 7.46 -2.34
N THR A 57 -9.21 6.81 -3.46
CA THR A 57 -9.06 5.36 -3.52
C THR A 57 -7.62 4.97 -3.83
N VAL A 58 -7.07 4.06 -3.01
CA VAL A 58 -5.72 3.52 -3.15
C VAL A 58 -5.73 2.04 -3.51
N THR A 59 -4.77 1.63 -4.33
CA THR A 59 -4.52 0.23 -4.67
C THR A 59 -3.55 -0.37 -3.67
N VAL A 60 -3.98 -1.44 -3.02
CA VAL A 60 -3.28 -2.05 -1.89
C VAL A 60 -3.08 -3.54 -2.10
N ILE A 61 -1.99 -4.06 -1.55
CA ILE A 61 -1.73 -5.49 -1.40
C ILE A 61 -1.71 -5.81 0.09
N GLY A 62 -2.42 -6.86 0.48
CA GLY A 62 -2.46 -7.28 1.89
C GLY A 62 -2.97 -8.69 2.08
N TYR A 63 -2.92 -9.15 3.33
CA TYR A 63 -3.48 -10.44 3.71
C TYR A 63 -4.93 -10.25 4.16
N GLY A 64 -5.85 -10.83 3.39
CA GLY A 64 -7.27 -10.80 3.73
C GLY A 64 -7.63 -11.77 4.85
N HIS A 65 -8.86 -11.66 5.35
CA HIS A 65 -9.42 -12.59 6.34
C HIS A 65 -9.24 -14.04 5.90
N HIS A 66 -8.64 -14.86 6.76
CA HIS A 66 -8.45 -16.30 6.55
C HIS A 66 -7.66 -16.67 5.28
N ARG A 67 -6.98 -15.71 4.62
CA ARG A 67 -6.22 -15.97 3.40
C ARG A 67 -4.75 -16.18 3.71
N ARG A 68 -4.23 -17.34 3.29
CA ARG A 68 -2.78 -17.64 3.32
C ARG A 68 -1.99 -16.88 2.27
N ARG A 69 -2.66 -16.35 1.24
CA ARG A 69 -2.04 -15.62 0.12
C ARG A 69 -2.49 -14.16 0.15
N PRO A 70 -1.56 -13.21 -0.11
CA PRO A 70 -1.92 -11.81 -0.24
C PRO A 70 -2.80 -11.60 -1.48
N VAL A 71 -3.58 -10.53 -1.46
CA VAL A 71 -4.48 -10.12 -2.54
C VAL A 71 -4.31 -8.64 -2.84
N THR A 72 -4.50 -8.27 -4.09
CA THR A 72 -4.60 -6.87 -4.53
C THR A 72 -6.06 -6.43 -4.42
N ALA A 73 -6.30 -5.24 -3.88
CA ALA A 73 -7.63 -4.66 -3.77
C ALA A 73 -7.55 -3.13 -3.84
N HIS A 74 -8.70 -2.48 -4.01
CA HIS A 74 -8.83 -1.04 -3.93
C HIS A 74 -9.60 -0.68 -2.66
N ILE A 75 -9.10 0.29 -1.90
CA ILE A 75 -9.71 0.73 -0.64
C ILE A 75 -9.66 2.25 -0.54
N GLN A 76 -10.65 2.83 0.14
CA GLN A 76 -10.67 4.25 0.43
C GLN A 76 -9.53 4.63 1.38
N ALA A 77 -8.77 5.67 1.05
CA ALA A 77 -7.62 6.10 1.83
C ALA A 77 -8.01 6.50 3.27
N HIS A 78 -9.19 7.07 3.49
CA HIS A 78 -9.66 7.44 4.83
C HIS A 78 -9.90 6.23 5.77
N HIS A 79 -9.97 5.00 5.25
CA HIS A 79 -10.02 3.77 6.07
C HIS A 79 -8.65 3.34 6.60
N LEU A 80 -7.58 3.97 6.12
CA LEU A 80 -6.21 3.62 6.41
C LEU A 80 -5.55 4.74 7.23
N GLY A 81 -4.63 4.35 8.12
CA GLY A 81 -3.82 5.28 8.91
C GLY A 81 -2.42 4.72 9.17
N GLY A 82 -1.62 5.46 9.93
CA GLY A 82 -0.23 5.08 10.21
C GLY A 82 0.60 4.98 8.94
N TRP A 83 0.40 5.93 8.03
CA TRP A 83 1.05 5.98 6.73
C TRP A 83 2.55 6.20 6.90
N ARG A 84 3.36 5.38 6.22
CA ARG A 84 4.82 5.52 6.21
C ARG A 84 5.42 4.87 4.98
N ALA A 85 6.60 5.31 4.55
CA ALA A 85 7.40 4.54 3.62
C ALA A 85 8.12 3.39 4.34
N GLY A 86 8.29 2.26 3.66
CA GLY A 86 9.10 1.16 4.15
C GLY A 86 9.59 0.23 3.05
N LEU A 87 10.81 -0.27 3.23
CA LEU A 87 11.43 -1.23 2.32
C LEU A 87 10.82 -2.62 2.53
N VAL A 88 10.28 -3.20 1.46
CA VAL A 88 9.57 -4.48 1.48
C VAL A 88 10.48 -5.59 0.96
N TYR A 89 10.62 -6.64 1.76
CA TYR A 89 11.47 -7.81 1.43
C TYR A 89 10.67 -9.08 1.14
N ARG A 90 9.34 -9.05 1.29
CA ARG A 90 8.51 -10.25 1.25
C ARG A 90 8.27 -10.70 -0.20
N PRO A 91 8.80 -11.84 -0.66
CA PRO A 91 8.71 -12.23 -2.07
C PRO A 91 7.27 -12.37 -2.57
N ALA A 92 6.36 -12.88 -1.73
CA ALA A 92 4.94 -13.00 -2.09
C ALA A 92 4.24 -11.64 -2.32
N ILE A 93 4.69 -10.58 -1.63
CA ILE A 93 4.17 -9.23 -1.82
C ILE A 93 4.79 -8.63 -3.07
N LEU A 94 6.12 -8.68 -3.17
CA LEU A 94 6.87 -8.13 -4.30
C LEU A 94 6.43 -8.73 -5.65
N ARG A 95 6.17 -10.05 -5.71
CA ARG A 95 5.61 -10.69 -6.92
C ARG A 95 4.23 -10.16 -7.29
N LEU A 96 3.40 -9.79 -6.32
CA LEU A 96 2.10 -9.17 -6.58
C LEU A 96 2.25 -7.70 -6.99
N ILE A 97 3.23 -6.98 -6.42
CA ILE A 97 3.57 -5.62 -6.85
C ILE A 97 3.94 -5.66 -8.34
N ALA A 98 4.96 -6.45 -8.71
CA ALA A 98 5.42 -6.59 -10.09
C ALA A 98 4.28 -7.02 -11.04
N LYS A 99 3.42 -7.95 -10.60
CA LYS A 99 2.25 -8.36 -11.39
C LYS A 99 1.25 -7.22 -11.59
N ALA A 100 0.93 -6.48 -10.53
CA ALA A 100 -0.01 -5.36 -10.61
C ALA A 100 0.54 -4.24 -11.48
N GLU A 101 1.82 -3.92 -11.31
CA GLU A 101 2.55 -2.94 -12.13
C GLU A 101 2.54 -3.31 -13.62
N ALA A 102 2.79 -4.59 -13.95
CA ALA A 102 2.76 -5.07 -15.34
C ALA A 102 1.36 -5.08 -15.96
N THR A 103 0.30 -5.17 -15.16
CA THR A 103 -1.08 -5.30 -15.64
C THR A 103 -1.78 -3.93 -15.76
N ASP A 104 -1.48 -3.01 -14.85
CA ASP A 104 -2.15 -1.70 -14.79
C ASP A 104 -1.19 -0.59 -14.33
N LEU A 105 -0.51 0.00 -15.30
CA LEU A 105 0.39 1.13 -15.11
C LEU A 105 -0.33 2.39 -14.60
N GLY A 106 -1.63 2.53 -14.89
CA GLY A 106 -2.41 3.73 -14.57
C GLY A 106 -2.79 3.82 -13.10
N THR A 107 -3.02 2.69 -12.43
CA THR A 107 -3.44 2.64 -11.03
C THR A 107 -2.41 2.05 -10.07
N SER A 108 -1.48 1.23 -10.55
CA SER A 108 -0.55 0.45 -9.70
C SER A 108 0.92 0.87 -9.79
N CYS A 109 1.26 1.82 -10.68
CA CYS A 109 2.62 2.38 -10.82
C CYS A 109 2.68 3.89 -10.56
N ARG A 110 1.61 4.49 -10.06
CA ARG A 110 1.44 5.96 -10.12
C ARG A 110 2.51 6.72 -9.34
N TRP A 111 3.11 6.11 -8.32
CA TRP A 111 4.19 6.70 -7.53
C TRP A 111 5.56 6.64 -8.20
N ARG A 112 5.73 5.88 -9.29
CA ARG A 112 7.04 5.76 -9.97
C ARG A 112 7.31 6.84 -11.03
N ARG A 113 6.31 7.67 -11.39
CA ARG A 113 6.30 8.68 -12.47
C ARG A 113 7.63 8.86 -13.23
N GLY A 114 8.04 7.90 -14.06
CA GLY A 114 9.20 7.97 -14.97
C GLY A 114 10.57 8.39 -14.40
N GLU A 115 10.67 8.68 -13.11
CA GLU A 115 11.82 9.34 -12.46
C GLU A 115 12.59 8.36 -11.57
N PHE A 116 11.97 7.25 -11.19
CA PHE A 116 12.55 6.24 -10.30
C PHE A 116 12.51 4.84 -10.93
N ASP A 117 13.58 4.51 -11.68
CA ASP A 117 13.79 3.17 -12.23
C ASP A 117 14.32 2.18 -11.17
N ASP A 118 15.12 2.68 -10.22
CA ASP A 118 15.57 1.90 -9.06
C ASP A 118 14.62 2.10 -7.88
N THR A 119 13.81 1.08 -7.61
CA THR A 119 12.83 1.12 -6.52
C THR A 119 13.33 0.59 -5.18
N SER A 120 14.59 0.18 -5.14
CA SER A 120 15.32 -0.13 -3.92
C SER A 120 16.07 1.09 -3.36
N SER A 121 16.20 2.15 -4.17
CA SER A 121 17.00 3.33 -3.85
C SER A 121 16.44 4.11 -2.64
N PRO A 122 17.30 4.69 -1.79
CA PRO A 122 16.87 5.57 -0.71
C PRO A 122 16.09 6.80 -1.21
N GLU A 123 16.44 7.37 -2.38
CA GLU A 123 15.72 8.52 -2.94
C GLU A 123 14.26 8.18 -3.26
N TYR A 124 14.01 6.98 -3.79
CA TYR A 124 12.65 6.51 -3.99
C TYR A 124 11.92 6.28 -2.66
N GLY A 125 12.64 5.81 -1.63
CA GLY A 125 12.13 5.73 -0.26
C GLY A 125 11.69 7.08 0.30
N GLU A 126 12.49 8.13 0.11
CA GLU A 126 12.18 9.51 0.51
C GLU A 126 10.99 10.08 -0.26
N HIS A 127 10.93 9.82 -1.58
CA HIS A 127 9.77 10.19 -2.39
C HIS A 127 8.48 9.57 -1.83
N LEU A 128 8.50 8.26 -1.54
CA LEU A 128 7.35 7.59 -0.93
C LEU A 128 7.06 8.08 0.50
N ALA A 129 8.06 8.56 1.23
CA ALA A 129 7.84 9.17 2.54
C ALA A 129 7.05 10.48 2.40
N GLY A 130 7.33 11.29 1.38
CA GLY A 130 6.52 12.47 1.04
C GLY A 130 5.09 12.12 0.67
N VAL A 131 4.88 11.06 -0.12
CA VAL A 131 3.54 10.54 -0.44
C VAL A 131 2.80 10.09 0.82
N ALA A 132 3.47 9.34 1.70
CA ALA A 132 2.89 8.88 2.96
C ALA A 132 2.54 10.05 3.89
N ALA A 133 3.39 11.07 3.97
CA ALA A 133 3.15 12.27 4.75
C ALA A 133 1.92 13.04 4.25
N TYR A 134 1.75 13.16 2.93
CA TYR A 134 0.55 13.75 2.33
C TYR A 134 -0.74 13.02 2.77
N PHE A 135 -0.78 11.69 2.68
CA PHE A 135 -1.94 10.93 3.13
C PHE A 135 -2.19 11.05 4.64
N GLN A 136 -1.12 11.11 5.43
CA GLN A 136 -1.22 11.32 6.86
C GLN A 136 -1.84 12.69 7.17
N SER A 137 -1.35 13.77 6.55
CA SER A 137 -1.86 15.12 6.77
C SER A 137 -3.31 15.27 6.29
N GLU A 138 -3.63 14.74 5.11
CA GLU A 138 -4.95 14.86 4.49
C GLU A 138 -6.04 14.19 5.33
N TYR A 139 -5.79 12.98 5.83
CA TYR A 139 -6.83 12.18 6.49
C TYR A 139 -6.76 12.17 8.02
N HIS A 140 -5.59 12.47 8.60
CA HIS A 140 -5.37 12.33 10.05
C HIS A 140 -4.75 13.57 10.70
N GLY A 141 -4.48 14.63 9.93
CA GLY A 141 -3.80 15.83 10.41
C GLY A 141 -2.29 15.63 10.61
N GLU A 142 -1.59 16.69 10.99
CA GLU A 142 -0.16 16.63 11.26
C GLU A 142 0.16 15.69 12.44
N PRO A 143 1.26 14.93 12.38
CA PRO A 143 1.73 14.19 13.53
C PRO A 143 2.02 15.18 14.67
N ARG A 144 1.24 15.11 15.74
CA ARG A 144 1.49 15.86 16.99
C ARG A 144 2.73 15.35 17.71
#